data_AF-A0A3M5DQ69-F1
#
_entry.id   AF-A0A3M5DQ69-F1
#
_cell.length_a   1.000
_cell.length_b   1.000
_cell.length_c   1.000
_cell.angle_alpha   90.00
_cell.angle_beta   90.00
_cell.angle_gamma   90.00
#
_symmetry.space_group_name_H-M   'P 1'
#
loop_
_entity.id
_entity.type
_entity.pdbx_description
1 polymer ?
#
loop_
_entity_poly.entity_id
_entity_poly.type
_entity_poly.pdbx_seq_one_letter_code
_entity_poly.pdbx_strand_id
1 'polypeptide(L)'
;MTSSTTTTGEPQIENLVELDAQARRAVKRVFATLKTSYPAWYEKHYGERRAETLAKRVWLTGIKHLSDMQVDRGLQRMVLDQDFPPSLKEFLRLCRKIDGLPSAEGAWYEALEQRYSHKVVKVAAELTGLFELRRAQYGDKRLRAEFEHNYAVVVRRLEAGEPLDGKVAKAIGLDSQKSELQRADELAEQQLLHRMQAQGLDGLSGAQARELLLAKMRRRCAVMHDLRPVMFMVPGEPVGKGRPRIGRVGAHARMFTPAKTANYEGLIAHSGQQAMAGRALFEGPVLVELDIALSIPQSMSKKRKALALAGQLHPTKKPDLDNVQKAIYDGLNGVVWKDDVQVVKAVVGKRYGETPGVRVKVVPLLEGEQ
;
A
#
# COMPACT_ATOMS: atom_id res chain seq x y z
N MET A 1 6.07 27.07 47.50
CA MET A 1 5.63 25.67 47.44
C MET A 1 5.76 25.20 46.01
N THR A 2 6.52 24.11 45.84
CA THR A 2 6.52 23.13 44.73
C THR A 2 6.63 23.65 43.30
N SER A 3 7.88 23.70 42.84
CA SER A 3 8.26 23.53 41.43
C SER A 3 8.07 22.06 41.04
N SER A 4 7.22 21.79 40.05
CA SER A 4 7.07 20.47 39.43
C SER A 4 8.06 20.31 38.28
N THR A 5 9.08 19.48 38.45
CA THR A 5 10.00 19.05 37.39
C THR A 5 9.44 17.82 36.69
N THR A 6 9.14 17.95 35.40
CA THR A 6 8.71 16.85 34.54
C THR A 6 9.91 16.06 34.02
N THR A 7 10.05 14.81 34.46
CA THR A 7 11.03 13.83 33.97
C THR A 7 10.67 13.36 32.57
N THR A 8 11.49 13.68 31.57
CA THR A 8 11.42 13.07 30.23
C THR A 8 12.83 12.84 29.70
N GLY A 9 13.47 11.71 30.06
CA GLY A 9 14.84 11.41 29.57
C GLY A 9 15.44 10.03 29.90
N GLU A 10 14.89 9.27 30.85
CA GLU A 10 15.57 8.07 31.41
C GLU A 10 15.47 6.74 30.62
N PRO A 11 14.39 6.40 29.87
CA PRO A 11 14.22 5.01 29.40
C PRO A 11 15.17 4.56 28.28
N GLN A 12 15.81 5.48 27.55
CA GLN A 12 16.73 5.10 26.46
C GLN A 12 18.17 4.88 26.93
N ILE A 13 18.62 5.58 27.97
CA ILE A 13 19.99 5.46 28.50
C ILE A 13 20.15 4.14 29.27
N GLU A 14 19.14 3.76 30.04
CA GLU A 14 19.14 2.53 30.84
C GLU A 14 19.23 1.27 29.95
N ASN A 15 18.46 1.23 28.86
CA ASN A 15 18.52 0.17 27.84
C ASN A 15 19.91 0.03 27.18
N LEU A 16 20.59 1.15 26.91
CA LEU A 16 21.93 1.13 26.31
C LEU A 16 22.98 0.57 27.29
N VAL A 17 22.86 0.87 28.58
CA VAL A 17 23.75 0.36 29.63
C VAL A 17 23.57 -1.15 29.83
N GLU A 18 22.32 -1.63 29.83
CA GLU A 18 22.04 -3.07 29.96
C GLU A 18 22.56 -3.88 28.78
N LEU A 19 22.37 -3.39 27.55
CA LEU A 19 22.89 -4.03 26.33
C LEU A 19 24.42 -4.13 26.34
N ASP A 20 25.12 -3.08 26.79
CA ASP A 20 26.59 -3.10 26.91
C ASP A 20 27.04 -4.08 27.99
N ALA A 21 26.32 -4.17 29.11
CA ALA A 21 26.59 -5.15 30.17
C ALA A 21 26.39 -6.59 29.69
N GLN A 22 25.32 -6.86 28.93
CA GLN A 22 25.04 -8.18 28.33
C GLN A 22 26.14 -8.57 27.34
N ALA A 23 26.52 -7.67 26.44
CA ALA A 23 27.58 -7.91 25.47
C ALA A 23 28.92 -8.22 26.15
N ARG A 24 29.27 -7.51 27.23
CA ARG A 24 30.47 -7.79 28.04
C ARG A 24 30.41 -9.16 28.71
N ARG A 25 29.25 -9.58 29.23
CA ARG A 25 29.07 -10.93 29.78
C ARG A 25 29.26 -12.00 28.71
N ALA A 26 28.68 -11.83 27.53
CA ALA A 26 28.84 -12.76 26.41
C ALA A 26 30.32 -12.89 25.97
N VAL A 27 31.05 -11.78 25.82
CA VAL A 27 32.49 -11.80 25.52
C VAL A 27 33.27 -12.56 26.59
N LYS A 28 32.94 -12.39 27.88
CA LYS A 28 33.58 -13.16 28.97
C LYS A 28 33.34 -14.66 28.81
N ARG A 29 32.11 -15.09 28.48
CA ARG A 29 31.80 -16.51 28.23
C ARG A 29 32.60 -17.08 27.06
N VAL A 30 32.74 -16.31 25.97
CA VAL A 30 33.56 -16.70 24.81
C VAL A 30 35.02 -16.90 25.17
N PHE A 31 35.64 -15.94 25.87
CA PHE A 31 37.05 -16.06 26.25
C PHE A 31 37.29 -17.15 27.29
N ALA A 32 36.34 -17.37 28.22
CA ALA A 32 36.41 -18.49 29.14
C ALA A 32 36.38 -19.83 28.37
N THR A 33 35.49 -19.97 27.40
CA THR A 33 35.37 -21.18 26.58
C THR A 33 36.62 -21.39 25.71
N LEU A 34 37.15 -20.34 25.09
CA LEU A 34 38.41 -20.42 24.33
C LEU A 34 39.57 -20.87 25.22
N LYS A 35 39.64 -20.35 26.46
CA LYS A 35 40.69 -20.72 27.42
C LYS A 35 40.58 -22.18 27.86
N THR A 36 39.37 -22.70 28.05
CA THR A 36 39.16 -24.08 28.50
C THR A 36 39.30 -25.09 27.35
N SER A 37 38.77 -24.78 26.17
CA SER A 37 38.73 -25.71 25.03
C SER A 37 40.02 -25.69 24.22
N TYR A 38 40.76 -24.57 24.23
CA TYR A 38 41.98 -24.40 23.45
C TYR A 38 43.13 -23.76 24.25
N PRO A 39 43.56 -24.39 25.37
CA PRO A 39 44.45 -23.76 26.35
C PRO A 39 45.81 -23.34 25.80
N ALA A 40 46.48 -24.19 25.00
CA ALA A 40 47.80 -23.87 24.46
C ALA A 40 47.75 -22.74 23.42
N TRP A 41 46.72 -22.73 22.58
CA TRP A 41 46.51 -21.65 21.62
C TRP A 41 46.17 -20.34 22.33
N TYR A 42 45.30 -20.42 23.36
CA TYR A 42 44.90 -19.26 24.14
C TYR A 42 46.09 -18.61 24.83
N GLU A 43 46.94 -19.40 25.51
CA GLU A 43 48.12 -18.87 26.19
C GLU A 43 49.07 -18.16 25.20
N LYS A 44 49.28 -18.76 24.02
CA LYS A 44 50.14 -18.19 22.98
C LYS A 44 49.64 -16.83 22.44
N HIS A 45 48.33 -16.63 22.29
CA HIS A 45 47.78 -15.44 21.61
C HIS A 45 47.16 -14.41 22.58
N TYR A 46 46.65 -14.87 23.71
CA TYR A 46 45.92 -14.09 24.71
C TYR A 46 46.43 -14.29 26.15
N GLY A 47 47.56 -14.99 26.37
CA GLY A 47 48.14 -15.17 27.71
C GLY A 47 48.55 -13.85 28.38
N GLU A 48 48.98 -12.86 27.58
CA GLU A 48 49.26 -11.52 28.10
C GLU A 48 47.98 -10.72 28.40
N ARG A 49 47.91 -10.15 29.60
CA ARG A 49 46.75 -9.36 30.06
C ARG A 49 46.36 -8.22 29.10
N ARG A 50 47.35 -7.55 28.49
CA ARG A 50 47.10 -6.48 27.50
C ARG A 50 46.54 -7.04 26.19
N ALA A 51 47.10 -8.14 25.68
CA ALA A 51 46.62 -8.80 24.46
C ALA A 51 45.19 -9.31 24.63
N GLU A 52 44.88 -9.96 25.74
CA GLU A 52 43.52 -10.42 26.07
C GLU A 52 42.53 -9.26 26.13
N THR A 53 42.92 -8.14 26.76
CA THR A 53 42.07 -6.96 26.89
C THR A 53 41.75 -6.33 25.53
N LEU A 54 42.75 -6.21 24.65
CA LEU A 54 42.56 -5.70 23.29
C LEU A 54 41.69 -6.64 22.46
N ALA A 55 41.94 -7.95 22.54
CA ALA A 55 41.14 -8.95 21.84
C ALA A 55 39.67 -8.89 22.29
N LYS A 56 39.39 -8.85 23.60
CA LYS A 56 38.04 -8.70 24.14
C LYS A 56 37.34 -7.45 23.60
N ARG A 57 38.06 -6.33 23.44
CA ARG A 57 37.51 -5.10 22.85
C ARG A 57 37.14 -5.29 21.38
N VAL A 58 37.97 -5.98 20.59
CA VAL A 58 37.67 -6.31 19.19
C VAL A 58 36.45 -7.23 19.11
N TRP A 59 36.41 -8.29 19.92
CA TRP A 59 35.30 -9.25 19.93
C TRP A 59 33.97 -8.62 20.36
N LEU A 60 34.01 -7.65 21.29
CA LEU A 60 32.83 -6.88 21.70
C LEU A 60 32.17 -6.16 20.52
N THR A 61 32.93 -5.71 19.51
CA THR A 61 32.38 -5.03 18.33
C THR A 61 31.41 -5.90 17.53
N GLY A 62 31.62 -7.22 17.51
CA GLY A 62 30.74 -8.19 16.84
C GLY A 62 29.70 -8.79 17.78
N ILE A 63 30.10 -9.16 18.99
CA ILE A 63 29.24 -9.87 19.95
C ILE A 63 28.10 -8.99 20.46
N LYS A 64 28.28 -7.67 20.55
CA LYS A 64 27.20 -6.75 20.98
C LYS A 64 25.94 -6.80 20.10
N HIS A 65 26.02 -7.43 18.93
CA HIS A 65 24.91 -7.60 17.99
C HIS A 65 24.29 -9.00 18.03
N LEU A 66 24.64 -9.83 19.02
CA LEU A 66 24.12 -11.18 19.20
C LEU A 66 23.27 -11.29 20.47
N SER A 67 22.22 -12.10 20.41
CA SER A 67 21.48 -12.53 21.59
C SER A 67 22.25 -13.60 22.37
N ASP A 68 21.93 -13.77 23.66
CA ASP A 68 22.54 -14.83 24.47
C ASP A 68 22.34 -16.22 23.85
N MET A 69 21.17 -16.51 23.28
CA MET A 69 20.88 -17.78 22.59
C MET A 69 21.76 -18.00 21.34
N GLN A 70 22.09 -16.94 20.60
CA GLN A 70 23.02 -17.04 19.46
C GLN A 70 24.44 -17.31 19.94
N VAL A 71 24.87 -16.63 20.99
CA VAL A 71 26.19 -16.83 21.59
C VAL A 71 26.32 -18.26 22.10
N ASP A 72 25.33 -18.77 22.82
CA ASP A 72 25.38 -20.11 23.42
C ASP A 72 25.40 -21.21 22.35
N ARG A 73 24.65 -21.06 21.24
CA ARG A 73 24.77 -21.95 20.07
C ARG A 73 26.15 -21.88 19.42
N GLY A 74 26.71 -20.68 19.28
CA GLY A 74 28.06 -20.48 18.74
C GLY A 74 29.13 -21.13 19.61
N LEU A 75 29.01 -21.03 20.94
CA LEU A 75 29.88 -21.70 21.90
C LEU A 75 29.79 -23.22 21.77
N GLN A 76 28.58 -23.76 21.71
CA GLN A 76 28.36 -25.19 21.56
C GLN A 76 29.05 -25.73 20.29
N ARG A 77 28.83 -25.09 19.14
CA ARG A 77 29.47 -25.49 17.88
C ARG A 77 30.99 -25.28 17.87
N MET A 78 31.47 -24.21 18.52
CA MET A 78 32.90 -23.98 18.69
C MET A 78 33.57 -25.11 19.49
N VAL A 79 32.86 -25.73 20.43
CA VAL A 79 33.39 -26.83 21.24
C VAL A 79 33.23 -28.17 20.55
N LEU A 80 32.10 -28.41 19.89
CA LEU A 80 31.76 -29.72 19.33
C LEU A 80 32.26 -29.93 17.89
N ASP A 81 32.32 -28.88 17.08
CA ASP A 81 32.50 -29.00 15.63
C ASP A 81 33.80 -28.39 15.10
N GLN A 82 34.60 -27.71 15.94
CA GLN A 82 35.80 -27.00 15.48
C GLN A 82 37.07 -27.67 16.03
N ASP A 83 38.00 -27.99 15.13
CA ASP A 83 39.32 -28.52 15.50
C ASP A 83 40.27 -27.43 16.01
N PHE A 84 40.03 -26.18 15.59
CA PHE A 84 40.87 -25.02 15.90
C PHE A 84 40.02 -23.82 16.38
N PRO A 85 40.59 -22.94 17.21
CA PRO A 85 39.94 -21.71 17.64
C PRO A 85 39.45 -20.86 16.47
N PRO A 86 38.16 -20.50 16.43
CA PRO A 86 37.64 -19.66 15.36
C PRO A 86 38.08 -18.21 15.51
N SER A 87 38.27 -17.53 14.38
CA SER A 87 38.32 -16.06 14.37
C SER A 87 36.96 -15.46 14.77
N LEU A 88 36.93 -14.17 15.10
CA LEU A 88 35.67 -13.47 15.38
C LEU A 88 34.65 -13.66 14.24
N LYS A 89 35.07 -13.53 12.98
CA LYS A 89 34.20 -13.69 11.81
C LYS A 89 33.61 -15.10 11.72
N GLU A 90 34.42 -16.12 11.95
CA GLU A 90 33.97 -17.51 11.96
C GLU A 90 33.03 -17.79 13.12
N PHE A 91 33.35 -17.28 14.31
CA PHE A 91 32.48 -17.42 15.48
C PHE A 91 31.10 -16.78 15.24
N LEU A 92 31.04 -15.58 14.64
CA LEU A 92 29.77 -14.95 14.25
C LEU A 92 28.97 -15.82 13.27
N ARG A 93 29.64 -16.53 12.36
CA ARG A 93 28.99 -17.48 11.44
C ARG A 93 28.43 -18.68 12.20
N LEU A 94 29.18 -19.23 13.16
CA LEU A 94 28.72 -20.33 14.02
C LEU A 94 27.51 -19.91 14.87
N CYS A 95 27.47 -18.68 15.38
CA CYS A 95 26.35 -18.15 16.17
C CYS A 95 25.05 -18.00 15.35
N ARG A 96 25.17 -17.61 14.07
CA ARG A 96 24.03 -17.31 13.19
C ARG A 96 23.50 -18.51 12.41
N LYS A 97 24.30 -19.57 12.26
CA LYS A 97 23.85 -20.78 11.55
C LYS A 97 22.61 -21.36 12.24
N ILE A 98 21.58 -21.66 11.46
CA ILE A 98 20.36 -22.35 11.90
C ILE A 98 20.30 -23.66 11.14
N ASP A 99 20.22 -24.77 11.87
CA ASP A 99 20.20 -26.09 11.23
C ASP A 99 18.84 -26.33 10.56
N GLY A 100 18.85 -26.99 9.40
CA GLY A 100 17.63 -27.26 8.63
C GLY A 100 17.06 -26.06 7.85
N LEU A 101 17.72 -24.90 7.88
CA LEU A 101 17.30 -23.74 7.10
C LEU A 101 17.86 -23.82 5.66
N PRO A 102 17.02 -23.80 4.61
CA PRO A 102 17.50 -23.85 3.23
C PRO A 102 18.26 -22.57 2.84
N SER A 103 19.07 -22.66 1.77
CA SER A 103 19.66 -21.47 1.15
C SER A 103 18.55 -20.57 0.60
N ALA A 104 18.83 -19.27 0.40
CA ALA A 104 17.85 -18.36 -0.18
C ALA A 104 17.33 -18.85 -1.55
N GLU A 105 18.23 -19.46 -2.34
CA GLU A 105 17.88 -20.08 -3.61
C GLU A 105 17.03 -21.35 -3.44
N GLY A 106 17.37 -22.24 -2.50
CA GLY A 106 16.54 -23.41 -2.19
C GLY A 106 15.15 -23.02 -1.70
N ALA A 107 15.09 -22.03 -0.81
CA ALA A 107 13.86 -21.46 -0.30
C ALA A 107 12.98 -20.84 -1.40
N TRP A 108 13.60 -20.22 -2.41
CA TRP A 108 12.89 -19.68 -3.58
C TRP A 108 12.20 -20.79 -4.38
N TYR A 109 12.91 -21.88 -4.68
CA TYR A 109 12.31 -23.01 -5.40
C TYR A 109 11.20 -23.69 -4.58
N GLU A 110 11.42 -23.90 -3.28
CA GLU A 110 10.40 -24.39 -2.36
C GLU A 110 9.13 -23.52 -2.35
N ALA A 111 9.29 -22.19 -2.40
CA ALA A 111 8.20 -21.25 -2.44
C ALA A 111 7.38 -21.31 -3.74
N LEU A 112 8.05 -21.47 -4.89
CA LEU A 112 7.38 -21.70 -6.18
C LEU A 112 6.62 -23.03 -6.22
N GLU A 113 7.20 -24.08 -5.63
CA GLU A 113 6.61 -25.43 -5.57
C GLU A 113 5.53 -25.58 -4.49
N GLN A 114 5.34 -24.57 -3.64
CA GLN A 114 4.43 -24.61 -2.49
C GLN A 114 4.74 -25.75 -1.51
N ARG A 115 6.02 -26.09 -1.35
CA ARG A 115 6.52 -27.12 -0.44
C ARG A 115 7.57 -26.52 0.48
N TYR A 116 7.21 -26.35 1.75
CA TYR A 116 8.05 -25.65 2.71
C TYR A 116 8.77 -26.63 3.64
N SER A 117 10.09 -26.72 3.53
CA SER A 117 10.93 -27.51 4.43
C SER A 117 11.07 -26.85 5.81
N HIS A 118 10.94 -25.53 5.87
CA HIS A 118 11.08 -24.75 7.10
C HIS A 118 10.02 -23.65 7.22
N LYS A 119 9.56 -23.37 8.45
CA LYS A 119 8.53 -22.34 8.74
C LYS A 119 8.91 -20.95 8.21
N VAL A 120 10.21 -20.62 8.21
CA VAL A 120 10.75 -19.37 7.63
C VAL A 120 10.42 -19.25 6.15
N VAL A 121 10.54 -20.34 5.37
CA VAL A 121 10.25 -20.33 3.93
C VAL A 121 8.77 -20.03 3.71
N LYS A 122 7.90 -20.67 4.49
CA LYS A 122 6.44 -20.44 4.43
C LYS A 122 6.09 -18.98 4.73
N VAL A 123 6.63 -18.42 5.81
CA VAL A 123 6.36 -17.02 6.19
C VAL A 123 6.92 -16.04 5.16
N ALA A 124 8.12 -16.30 4.62
CA ALA A 124 8.68 -15.50 3.54
C ALA A 124 7.83 -15.54 2.27
N ALA A 125 7.25 -16.70 1.94
CA ALA A 125 6.34 -16.85 0.80
C ALA A 125 5.02 -16.09 1.02
N GLU A 126 4.45 -16.15 2.23
CA GLU A 126 3.25 -15.40 2.59
C GLU A 126 3.45 -13.88 2.49
N LEU A 127 4.62 -13.38 2.92
CA LEU A 127 4.98 -11.95 2.82
C LEU A 127 5.20 -11.48 1.38
N THR A 128 5.71 -12.37 0.53
CA THR A 128 5.95 -12.07 -0.90
C THR A 128 4.65 -12.11 -1.70
N GLY A 129 3.66 -12.88 -1.25
CA GLY A 129 2.37 -13.03 -1.90
C GLY A 129 2.24 -14.39 -2.59
N LEU A 130 1.43 -15.28 -1.99
CA LEU A 130 1.23 -16.65 -2.49
C LEU A 130 0.62 -16.72 -3.89
N PHE A 131 -0.19 -15.71 -4.27
CA PHE A 131 -0.81 -15.65 -5.59
C PHE A 131 0.22 -15.35 -6.69
N GLU A 132 1.12 -14.39 -6.45
CA GLU A 132 2.19 -14.04 -7.39
C GLU A 132 3.16 -15.20 -7.55
N LEU A 133 3.59 -15.81 -6.43
CA LEU A 133 4.48 -16.99 -6.43
C LEU A 133 3.91 -18.17 -7.22
N ARG A 134 2.58 -18.41 -7.15
CA ARG A 134 1.94 -19.50 -7.89
C ARG A 134 1.94 -19.29 -9.41
N ARG A 135 1.95 -18.04 -9.87
CA ARG A 135 1.93 -17.69 -11.29
C ARG A 135 3.32 -17.40 -11.86
N ALA A 136 4.29 -17.20 -10.98
CA ALA A 136 5.66 -16.90 -11.34
C ALA A 136 6.34 -18.08 -12.05
N GLN A 137 7.24 -17.73 -12.96
CA GLN A 137 8.17 -18.69 -13.56
C GLN A 137 9.52 -18.61 -12.83
N TYR A 138 10.32 -19.68 -12.93
CA TYR A 138 11.65 -19.75 -12.31
C TYR A 138 12.58 -18.57 -12.67
N GLY A 139 12.34 -17.91 -13.82
CA GLY A 139 13.11 -16.76 -14.31
C GLY A 139 12.65 -15.37 -13.83
N ASP A 140 11.64 -15.27 -12.97
CA ASP A 140 11.13 -13.96 -12.50
C ASP A 140 12.10 -13.29 -11.51
N LYS A 141 13.02 -12.49 -12.05
CA LYS A 141 14.08 -11.82 -11.29
C LYS A 141 13.54 -10.82 -10.26
N ARG A 142 12.41 -10.17 -10.55
CA ARG A 142 11.85 -9.14 -9.66
C ARG A 142 11.23 -9.81 -8.45
N LEU A 143 10.38 -10.81 -8.68
CA LEU A 143 9.72 -11.53 -7.59
C LEU A 143 10.72 -12.34 -6.77
N ARG A 144 11.76 -12.90 -7.41
CA ARG A 144 12.87 -13.55 -6.70
C ARG A 144 13.59 -12.59 -5.76
N ALA A 145 13.93 -11.38 -6.21
CA ALA A 145 14.60 -10.41 -5.35
C ALA A 145 13.74 -9.98 -4.15
N GLU A 146 12.43 -9.84 -4.37
CA GLU A 146 11.47 -9.53 -3.30
C GLU A 146 11.35 -10.69 -2.30
N PHE A 147 11.25 -11.92 -2.78
CA PHE A 147 11.27 -13.11 -1.93
C PHE A 147 12.56 -13.23 -1.13
N GLU A 148 13.72 -13.09 -1.76
CA GLU A 148 15.03 -13.19 -1.10
C GLU A 148 15.18 -12.12 0.00
N HIS A 149 14.66 -10.92 -0.25
CA HIS A 149 14.60 -9.86 0.77
C HIS A 149 13.72 -10.27 1.95
N ASN A 150 12.49 -10.71 1.69
CA ASN A 150 11.56 -11.16 2.74
C ASN A 150 12.12 -12.35 3.51
N TYR A 151 12.74 -13.32 2.83
CA TYR A 151 13.42 -14.45 3.43
C TYR A 151 14.51 -13.99 4.39
N ALA A 152 15.38 -13.07 3.96
CA ALA A 152 16.43 -12.52 4.82
C ALA A 152 15.88 -11.81 6.07
N VAL A 153 14.74 -11.10 5.94
CA VAL A 153 14.06 -10.46 7.08
C VAL A 153 13.55 -11.51 8.06
N VAL A 154 12.86 -12.55 7.58
CA VAL A 154 12.30 -13.61 8.44
C VAL A 154 13.41 -14.43 9.11
N VAL A 155 14.53 -14.69 8.42
CA VAL A 155 15.72 -15.33 9.01
C VAL A 155 16.27 -14.50 10.16
N ARG A 156 16.39 -13.17 10.00
CA ARG A 156 16.84 -12.28 11.09
C ARG A 156 15.90 -12.29 12.29
N ARG A 157 14.59 -12.36 12.06
CA ARG A 157 13.59 -12.49 13.15
C ARG A 157 13.78 -13.80 13.91
N LEU A 158 13.96 -14.91 13.18
CA LEU A 158 14.24 -16.21 13.79
C LEU A 158 15.57 -16.18 14.57
N GLU A 159 16.60 -15.55 14.02
CA GLU A 159 17.89 -15.35 14.68
C GLU A 159 17.77 -14.57 15.99
N ALA A 160 16.92 -13.54 16.02
CA ALA A 160 16.62 -12.72 17.20
C ALA A 160 15.69 -13.41 18.22
N GLY A 161 15.13 -14.58 17.88
CA GLY A 161 14.16 -15.30 18.72
C GLY A 161 12.77 -14.65 18.72
N GLU A 162 12.48 -13.78 17.74
CA GLU A 162 11.17 -13.17 17.60
C GLU A 162 10.14 -14.19 17.09
N PRO A 163 8.88 -14.12 17.55
CA PRO A 163 7.81 -14.96 17.03
C PRO A 163 7.67 -14.76 15.52
N LEU A 164 7.62 -15.84 14.75
CA LEU A 164 7.38 -15.79 13.30
C LEU A 164 5.90 -15.58 12.95
N ASP A 165 5.03 -15.53 13.95
CA ASP A 165 3.57 -15.69 13.81
C ASP A 165 2.83 -14.34 13.72
N GLY A 166 3.55 -13.26 13.39
CA GLY A 166 3.02 -11.90 13.36
C GLY A 166 3.32 -11.17 12.05
N LYS A 167 2.34 -10.37 11.60
CA LYS A 167 2.44 -9.39 10.50
C LYS A 167 3.79 -8.67 10.61
N VAL A 168 4.70 -8.87 9.65
CA VAL A 168 5.99 -8.15 9.62
C VAL A 168 5.66 -6.67 9.59
N ALA A 169 6.18 -5.91 10.56
CA ALA A 169 6.23 -4.46 10.44
C ALA A 169 7.07 -4.15 9.20
N LYS A 170 6.40 -3.76 8.11
CA LYS A 170 7.03 -3.31 6.85
C LYS A 170 8.08 -2.28 7.26
N ALA A 171 9.35 -2.62 7.12
CA ALA A 171 10.43 -1.68 7.36
C ALA A 171 10.16 -0.44 6.49
N ILE A 172 10.22 0.74 7.09
CA ILE A 172 10.07 2.01 6.40
C ILE A 172 11.20 2.08 5.37
N GLY A 173 10.91 1.73 4.13
CA GLY A 173 11.88 1.81 3.04
C GLY A 173 12.31 3.26 2.89
N LEU A 174 13.62 3.50 2.74
CA LEU A 174 14.12 4.80 2.32
C LEU A 174 13.38 5.22 1.03
N ASP A 175 12.51 6.23 1.15
CA ASP A 175 11.58 6.70 0.12
C ASP A 175 12.26 7.33 -1.13
N SER A 176 13.59 7.29 -1.21
CA SER A 176 14.36 7.99 -2.24
C SER A 176 14.56 7.23 -3.56
N GLN A 177 14.09 5.98 -3.69
CA GLN A 177 14.17 5.21 -4.95
C GLN A 177 12.90 4.44 -5.35
N LYS A 178 11.72 4.80 -4.81
CA LYS A 178 10.47 4.16 -5.24
C LYS A 178 10.01 4.69 -6.61
N SER A 179 9.74 3.78 -7.54
CA SER A 179 9.13 4.13 -8.83
C SER A 179 7.67 4.61 -8.64
N GLU A 180 7.13 5.36 -9.60
CA GLU A 180 5.74 5.84 -9.51
C GLU A 180 4.72 4.68 -9.39
N LEU A 181 5.03 3.53 -10.01
CA LEU A 181 4.21 2.34 -9.90
C LEU A 181 4.17 1.81 -8.45
N GLN A 182 5.34 1.76 -7.79
CA GLN A 182 5.44 1.32 -6.39
C GLN A 182 4.72 2.26 -5.43
N ARG A 183 4.75 3.58 -5.70
CA ARG A 183 3.99 4.57 -4.91
C ARG A 183 2.48 4.43 -5.11
N ALA A 184 2.05 4.09 -6.33
CA ALA A 184 0.64 3.84 -6.62
C ALA A 184 0.15 2.55 -5.94
N ASP A 185 0.94 1.49 -5.98
CA ASP A 185 0.63 0.22 -5.31
C ASP A 185 0.55 0.39 -3.78
N GLU A 186 1.51 1.10 -3.17
CA GLU A 186 1.48 1.39 -1.73
C GLU A 186 0.27 2.23 -1.33
N LEU A 187 -0.10 3.23 -2.13
CA LEU A 187 -1.29 4.04 -1.89
C LEU A 187 -2.57 3.18 -1.98
N ALA A 188 -2.63 2.28 -2.96
CA ALA A 188 -3.75 1.36 -3.13
C ALA A 188 -3.86 0.38 -1.95
N GLU A 189 -2.74 -0.19 -1.48
CA GLU A 189 -2.68 -1.04 -0.29
C GLU A 189 -3.12 -0.30 0.98
N GLN A 190 -2.63 0.93 1.17
CA GLN A 190 -3.03 1.77 2.32
C GLN A 190 -4.53 2.09 2.28
N GLN A 191 -5.08 2.41 1.11
CA GLN A 191 -6.52 2.63 0.94
C GLN A 191 -7.34 1.36 1.17
N LEU A 192 -6.81 0.19 0.81
CA LEU A 192 -7.45 -1.10 1.07
C LEU A 192 -7.48 -1.41 2.57
N LEU A 193 -6.34 -1.27 3.25
CA LEU A 193 -6.22 -1.47 4.70
C LEU A 193 -7.14 -0.52 5.48
N HIS A 194 -7.16 0.77 5.12
CA HIS A 194 -8.04 1.74 5.75
C HIS A 194 -9.53 1.39 5.53
N ARG A 195 -9.90 0.89 4.34
CA ARG A 195 -11.26 0.38 4.08
C ARG A 195 -11.57 -0.86 4.91
N MET A 196 -10.65 -1.81 5.03
CA MET A 196 -10.83 -3.00 5.86
C MET A 196 -11.01 -2.66 7.34
N GLN A 197 -10.21 -1.72 7.87
CA GLN A 197 -10.33 -1.23 9.24
C GLN A 197 -11.64 -0.48 9.47
N ALA A 198 -12.02 0.42 8.56
CA ALA A 198 -13.31 1.13 8.64
C ALA A 198 -14.52 0.20 8.57
N GLN A 199 -14.37 -0.96 7.92
CA GLN A 199 -15.42 -1.99 7.85
C GLN A 199 -15.39 -2.98 9.02
N GLY A 200 -14.40 -2.89 9.93
CA GLY A 200 -14.22 -3.79 11.07
C GLY A 200 -13.77 -5.19 10.68
N LEU A 201 -13.07 -5.32 9.54
CA LEU A 201 -12.63 -6.61 8.96
C LEU A 201 -11.16 -6.93 9.26
N ASP A 202 -10.45 -6.08 10.02
CA ASP A 202 -9.06 -6.31 10.39
C ASP A 202 -8.93 -7.48 11.37
N GLY A 203 -8.04 -8.42 11.10
CA GLY A 203 -7.77 -9.59 11.95
C GLY A 203 -8.75 -10.76 11.79
N LEU A 204 -9.77 -10.65 10.94
CA LEU A 204 -10.70 -11.75 10.67
C LEU A 204 -10.16 -12.70 9.60
N SER A 205 -10.37 -14.01 9.79
CA SER A 205 -10.16 -14.97 8.70
C SER A 205 -11.13 -14.70 7.54
N GLY A 206 -10.77 -15.11 6.32
CA GLY A 206 -11.61 -14.88 5.13
C GLY A 206 -13.04 -15.43 5.27
N ALA A 207 -13.22 -16.52 6.02
CA ALA A 207 -14.53 -17.07 6.34
C ALA A 207 -15.33 -16.18 7.31
N GLN A 208 -14.70 -15.69 8.38
CA GLN A 208 -15.32 -14.79 9.35
C GLN A 208 -15.67 -13.43 8.73
N ALA A 209 -14.78 -12.87 7.91
CA ALA A 209 -15.04 -11.63 7.19
C ALA A 209 -16.23 -11.78 6.23
N ARG A 210 -16.32 -12.92 5.52
CA ARG A 210 -17.46 -13.24 4.64
C ARG A 210 -18.75 -13.39 5.43
N GLU A 211 -18.75 -14.10 6.55
CA GLU A 211 -19.93 -14.28 7.39
C GLU A 211 -20.43 -12.95 7.97
N LEU A 212 -19.52 -12.10 8.43
CA LEU A 212 -19.83 -10.79 8.99
C LEU A 212 -20.36 -9.82 7.90
N LEU A 213 -19.78 -9.87 6.71
CA LEU A 213 -20.28 -9.13 5.54
C LEU A 213 -21.67 -9.63 5.13
N LEU A 214 -21.89 -10.94 5.04
CA LEU A 214 -23.21 -11.51 4.73
C LEU A 214 -24.26 -11.19 5.80
N ALA A 215 -23.88 -11.20 7.09
CA ALA A 215 -24.76 -10.80 8.18
C ALA A 215 -25.11 -9.31 8.12
N LYS A 216 -24.17 -8.45 7.72
CA LYS A 216 -24.40 -7.01 7.50
C LYS A 216 -25.28 -6.74 6.27
N MET A 217 -25.14 -7.56 5.23
CA MET A 217 -25.99 -7.53 4.03
C MET A 217 -27.43 -7.99 4.34
N ARG A 218 -27.61 -9.02 5.18
CA ARG A 218 -28.94 -9.48 5.63
C ARG A 218 -29.72 -8.46 6.46
N ARG A 219 -29.05 -7.47 7.08
CA ARG A 219 -29.70 -6.38 7.84
C ARG A 219 -30.12 -5.18 6.97
N ARG A 220 -29.75 -5.14 5.68
CA ARG A 220 -30.11 -4.04 4.75
C ARG A 220 -31.37 -4.32 3.92
N CYS A 221 -32.02 -5.46 4.09
CA CYS A 221 -33.31 -5.75 3.47
C CYS A 221 -34.44 -4.96 4.14
N ALA A 222 -34.52 -3.66 3.82
CA ALA A 222 -35.74 -2.86 3.68
C ALA A 222 -35.38 -1.37 3.55
N VAL A 223 -34.57 -0.99 2.56
CA VAL A 223 -34.60 0.39 2.08
C VAL A 223 -35.32 0.36 0.74
N MET A 224 -36.54 0.90 0.72
CA MET A 224 -37.28 1.10 -0.52
C MET A 224 -36.40 1.92 -1.46
N HIS A 225 -35.97 1.32 -2.57
CA HIS A 225 -35.14 2.02 -3.55
C HIS A 225 -36.02 3.06 -4.25
N ASP A 226 -35.66 4.34 -4.14
CA ASP A 226 -36.37 5.40 -4.84
C ASP A 226 -35.96 5.39 -6.31
N LEU A 227 -36.74 4.70 -7.13
CA LEU A 227 -36.50 4.52 -8.57
C LEU A 227 -36.95 5.71 -9.43
N ARG A 228 -37.39 6.82 -8.82
CA ARG A 228 -37.82 8.00 -9.58
C ARG A 228 -36.61 8.65 -10.28
N PRO A 229 -36.70 8.91 -11.60
CA PRO A 229 -35.65 9.64 -12.30
C PRO A 229 -35.37 11.01 -11.68
N VAL A 230 -34.12 11.47 -11.81
CA VAL A 230 -33.72 12.84 -11.46
C VAL A 230 -33.39 13.56 -12.76
N MET A 231 -33.95 14.75 -12.93
CA MET A 231 -33.77 15.57 -14.13
C MET A 231 -33.37 16.98 -13.73
N PHE A 232 -32.33 17.52 -14.36
CA PHE A 232 -31.89 18.90 -14.13
C PHE A 232 -31.14 19.47 -15.33
N MET A 233 -30.93 20.79 -15.29
CA MET A 233 -30.15 21.53 -16.26
C MET A 233 -28.89 22.07 -15.57
N VAL A 234 -27.73 21.84 -16.17
CA VAL A 234 -26.49 22.55 -15.84
C VAL A 234 -26.43 23.79 -16.74
N PRO A 235 -26.55 25.01 -16.21
CA PRO A 235 -26.60 26.22 -17.02
C PRO A 235 -25.21 26.62 -17.54
N GLY A 236 -25.19 27.33 -18.67
CA GLY A 236 -23.97 27.92 -19.23
C GLY A 236 -23.29 27.05 -20.29
N GLU A 237 -22.15 27.51 -20.81
CA GLU A 237 -21.43 26.81 -21.86
C GLU A 237 -20.91 25.46 -21.38
N PRO A 238 -21.22 24.35 -22.08
CA PRO A 238 -20.63 23.06 -21.76
C PRO A 238 -19.10 23.12 -21.80
N VAL A 239 -18.44 22.67 -20.73
CA VAL A 239 -16.98 22.60 -20.64
C VAL A 239 -16.55 21.14 -20.57
N GLY A 240 -15.74 20.71 -21.53
CA GLY A 240 -15.12 19.39 -21.49
C GLY A 240 -14.04 19.32 -20.41
N LYS A 241 -13.88 18.16 -19.77
CA LYS A 241 -12.81 17.94 -18.80
C LYS A 241 -11.44 18.10 -19.47
N GLY A 242 -10.62 19.01 -18.96
CA GLY A 242 -9.23 19.15 -19.39
C GLY A 242 -8.38 18.01 -18.83
N ARG A 243 -7.39 17.54 -19.60
CA ARG A 243 -6.38 16.61 -19.06
C ARG A 243 -5.59 17.32 -17.93
N PRO A 244 -5.25 16.61 -16.83
CA PRO A 244 -4.44 17.17 -15.76
C PRO A 244 -3.17 17.80 -16.32
N ARG A 245 -2.86 19.01 -15.87
CA ARG A 245 -1.62 19.70 -16.26
C ARG A 245 -0.61 19.55 -15.14
N ILE A 246 0.65 19.28 -15.51
CA ILE A 246 1.76 19.27 -14.56
C ILE A 246 2.22 20.71 -14.38
N GLY A 247 2.07 21.24 -13.16
CA GLY A 247 2.67 22.51 -12.75
C GLY A 247 3.80 22.26 -11.74
N ARG A 248 4.67 23.25 -11.52
CA ARG A 248 5.65 23.24 -10.43
C ARG A 248 5.14 24.10 -9.28
N VAL A 249 5.21 23.58 -8.05
CA VAL A 249 5.10 24.37 -6.82
C VAL A 249 6.37 24.15 -6.03
N GLY A 250 7.21 25.19 -5.95
CA GLY A 250 8.57 25.05 -5.44
C GLY A 250 9.38 24.04 -6.26
N ALA A 251 10.01 23.08 -5.59
CA ALA A 251 10.82 22.02 -6.21
C ALA A 251 10.01 20.80 -6.69
N HIS A 252 8.69 20.72 -6.40
CA HIS A 252 7.89 19.52 -6.69
C HIS A 252 6.88 19.74 -7.82
N ALA A 253 6.72 18.70 -8.66
CA ALA A 253 5.66 18.64 -9.66
C ALA A 253 4.33 18.33 -8.98
N ARG A 254 3.29 19.12 -9.25
CA ARG A 254 1.92 18.87 -8.77
C ARG A 254 0.97 18.89 -9.96
N MET A 255 0.09 17.90 -10.01
CA MET A 255 -1.00 17.87 -10.98
C MET A 255 -2.06 18.88 -10.57
N PHE A 256 -2.44 19.75 -11.50
CA PHE A 256 -3.51 20.72 -11.31
C PHE A 256 -4.63 20.48 -12.30
N THR A 257 -5.86 20.38 -11.78
CA THR A 257 -7.06 20.50 -12.59
C THR A 257 -7.22 21.97 -13.00
N PRO A 258 -7.40 22.29 -14.28
CA PRO A 258 -7.61 23.67 -14.71
C PRO A 258 -8.81 24.30 -13.99
N ALA A 259 -8.70 25.56 -13.54
CA ALA A 259 -9.76 26.26 -12.80
C ALA A 259 -11.11 26.24 -13.51
N LYS A 260 -11.13 26.32 -14.85
CA LYS A 260 -12.37 26.23 -15.65
C LYS A 260 -13.08 24.88 -15.48
N THR A 261 -12.32 23.78 -15.41
CA THR A 261 -12.89 22.44 -15.21
C THR A 261 -13.41 22.29 -13.79
N ALA A 262 -12.64 22.73 -12.79
CA ALA A 262 -13.06 22.66 -11.39
C ALA A 262 -14.33 23.49 -11.11
N ASN A 263 -14.41 24.71 -11.67
CA ASN A 263 -15.60 25.56 -11.53
C ASN A 263 -16.83 24.94 -12.20
N TYR A 264 -16.65 24.32 -13.37
CA TYR A 264 -17.74 23.65 -14.08
C TYR A 264 -18.22 22.40 -13.34
N GLU A 265 -17.30 21.57 -12.82
CA GLU A 265 -17.63 20.42 -11.96
C GLU A 265 -18.38 20.86 -10.69
N GLY A 266 -17.97 21.98 -10.07
CA GLY A 266 -18.70 22.56 -8.94
C GLY A 266 -20.12 23.03 -9.29
N LEU A 267 -20.33 23.60 -10.49
CA LEU A 267 -21.66 23.99 -10.97
C LEU A 267 -22.55 22.77 -11.26
N ILE A 268 -21.98 21.71 -11.81
CA ILE A 268 -22.66 20.42 -12.03
C ILE A 268 -23.10 19.84 -10.69
N ALA A 269 -22.19 19.77 -9.71
CA ALA A 269 -22.47 19.29 -8.36
C ALA A 269 -23.60 20.08 -7.71
N HIS A 270 -23.55 21.42 -7.79
CA HIS A 270 -24.61 22.27 -7.26
C HIS A 270 -25.97 22.00 -7.92
N SER A 271 -26.01 21.91 -9.25
CA SER A 271 -27.24 21.65 -10.02
C SER A 271 -27.83 20.26 -9.69
N GLY A 272 -26.96 19.25 -9.58
CA GLY A 272 -27.36 17.90 -9.18
C GLY A 272 -27.87 17.85 -7.74
N GLN A 273 -27.20 18.51 -6.80
CA GLN A 273 -27.60 18.56 -5.39
C GLN A 273 -28.98 19.22 -5.22
N GLN A 274 -29.24 20.33 -5.93
CA GLN A 274 -30.56 20.96 -5.95
C GLN A 274 -31.64 20.01 -6.47
N ALA A 275 -31.35 19.28 -7.55
CA ALA A 275 -32.29 18.33 -8.15
C ALA A 275 -32.56 17.10 -7.29
N MET A 276 -31.56 16.67 -6.52
CA MET A 276 -31.71 15.58 -5.54
C MET A 276 -32.60 16.00 -4.38
N ALA A 277 -32.71 17.29 -4.03
CA ALA A 277 -33.61 17.80 -2.98
C ALA A 277 -33.53 17.02 -1.66
N GLY A 278 -32.32 16.59 -1.26
CA GLY A 278 -32.08 15.80 -0.04
C GLY A 278 -32.36 14.29 -0.18
N ARG A 279 -32.71 13.80 -1.37
CA ARG A 279 -32.80 12.36 -1.66
C ARG A 279 -31.46 11.67 -1.40
N ALA A 280 -31.52 10.41 -0.97
CA ALA A 280 -30.35 9.55 -0.89
C ALA A 280 -29.73 9.35 -2.28
N LEU A 281 -28.40 9.18 -2.31
CA LEU A 281 -27.67 8.82 -3.52
C LEU A 281 -28.20 7.51 -4.10
N PHE A 282 -28.21 7.39 -5.42
CA PHE A 282 -28.47 6.11 -6.06
C PHE A 282 -27.37 5.11 -5.67
N GLU A 283 -27.78 3.90 -5.25
CA GLU A 283 -26.85 2.84 -4.86
C GLU A 283 -26.68 1.76 -5.94
N GLY A 284 -27.69 1.59 -6.80
CA GLY A 284 -27.72 0.60 -7.88
C GLY A 284 -27.35 1.15 -9.25
N PRO A 285 -27.52 0.34 -10.33
CA PRO A 285 -27.20 0.73 -11.69
C PRO A 285 -28.11 1.87 -12.19
N VAL A 286 -27.54 2.80 -12.96
CA VAL A 286 -28.28 3.92 -13.55
C VAL A 286 -28.09 4.00 -15.07
N LEU A 287 -29.13 4.47 -15.75
CA LEU A 287 -29.08 4.97 -17.12
C LEU A 287 -28.96 6.50 -17.07
N VAL A 288 -28.04 7.06 -17.86
CA VAL A 288 -27.86 8.52 -17.97
C VAL A 288 -28.17 8.99 -19.38
N GLU A 289 -29.06 9.97 -19.50
CA GLU A 289 -29.32 10.69 -20.76
C GLU A 289 -28.76 12.11 -20.65
N LEU A 290 -27.92 12.49 -21.60
CA LEU A 290 -27.31 13.82 -21.70
C LEU A 290 -27.68 14.46 -23.04
N ASP A 291 -28.37 15.60 -22.97
CA ASP A 291 -28.57 16.50 -24.12
C ASP A 291 -27.73 17.76 -23.95
N ILE A 292 -26.63 17.82 -24.70
CA ILE A 292 -25.63 18.88 -24.63
C ILE A 292 -26.00 19.95 -25.67
N ALA A 293 -26.41 21.12 -25.21
CA ALA A 293 -26.68 22.28 -26.04
C ALA A 293 -25.47 23.24 -26.04
N LEU A 294 -24.82 23.37 -27.18
CA LEU A 294 -23.77 24.37 -27.39
C LEU A 294 -24.35 25.65 -27.99
N SER A 295 -23.80 26.81 -27.64
CA SER A 295 -24.20 28.05 -28.29
C SER A 295 -23.91 28.06 -29.78
N ILE A 296 -24.75 28.76 -30.53
CA ILE A 296 -24.55 28.97 -31.95
C ILE A 296 -23.45 30.02 -32.15
N PRO A 297 -22.34 29.71 -32.85
CA PRO A 297 -21.27 30.66 -33.10
C PRO A 297 -21.79 31.94 -33.77
N GLN A 298 -21.39 33.10 -33.27
CA GLN A 298 -21.86 34.38 -33.81
C GLN A 298 -21.45 34.59 -35.28
N SER A 299 -20.28 34.06 -35.66
CA SER A 299 -19.74 34.08 -37.03
C SER A 299 -20.45 33.14 -38.00
N MET A 300 -21.40 32.33 -37.54
CA MET A 300 -22.19 31.45 -38.40
C MET A 300 -23.14 32.28 -39.28
N SER A 301 -23.25 31.95 -40.57
CA SER A 301 -24.17 32.65 -41.47
C SER A 301 -25.63 32.46 -41.06
N LYS A 302 -26.51 33.42 -41.39
CA LYS A 302 -27.95 33.38 -41.05
C LYS A 302 -28.60 32.04 -41.46
N LYS A 303 -28.31 31.55 -42.68
CA LYS A 303 -28.79 30.25 -43.17
C LYS A 303 -28.36 29.08 -42.29
N ARG A 304 -27.09 29.05 -41.88
CA ARG A 304 -26.55 27.98 -41.02
C ARG A 304 -27.09 28.08 -39.59
N LYS A 305 -27.30 29.29 -39.07
CA LYS A 305 -27.96 29.50 -37.77
C LYS A 305 -29.37 28.91 -37.77
N ALA A 306 -30.16 29.15 -38.84
CA ALA A 306 -31.49 28.57 -38.98
C ALA A 306 -31.46 27.02 -39.04
N LEU A 307 -30.52 26.43 -39.80
CA LEU A 307 -30.35 24.97 -39.85
C LEU A 307 -29.93 24.39 -38.48
N ALA A 308 -29.10 25.10 -37.72
CA ALA A 308 -28.69 24.71 -36.37
C ALA A 308 -29.87 24.73 -35.38
N LEU A 309 -30.71 25.75 -35.44
CA LEU A 309 -31.93 25.86 -34.63
C LEU A 309 -32.97 24.79 -35.00
N ALA A 310 -33.06 24.44 -36.28
CA ALA A 310 -33.92 23.36 -36.78
C ALA A 310 -33.38 21.96 -36.45
N GLY A 311 -32.23 21.83 -35.78
CA GLY A 311 -31.61 20.54 -35.45
C GLY A 311 -31.01 19.79 -36.65
N GLN A 312 -30.89 20.43 -37.82
CA GLN A 312 -30.35 19.85 -39.05
C GLN A 312 -28.84 20.04 -39.20
N LEU A 313 -28.24 20.91 -38.39
CA LEU A 313 -26.81 21.14 -38.33
C LEU A 313 -26.29 20.84 -36.92
N HIS A 314 -25.33 19.93 -36.81
CA HIS A 314 -24.77 19.50 -35.53
C HIS A 314 -23.40 20.13 -35.23
N PRO A 315 -23.08 20.39 -33.95
CA PRO A 315 -21.77 20.94 -33.55
C PRO A 315 -20.66 19.90 -33.71
N THR A 316 -19.65 20.19 -34.51
CA THR A 316 -18.47 19.32 -34.72
C THR A 316 -17.18 19.88 -34.11
N LYS A 317 -17.24 21.07 -33.50
CA LYS A 317 -16.11 21.68 -32.79
C LYS A 317 -16.10 21.29 -31.31
N LYS A 318 -14.99 21.62 -30.65
CA LYS A 318 -14.81 21.46 -29.19
C LYS A 318 -15.92 22.18 -28.39
N PRO A 319 -16.21 21.73 -27.16
CA PRO A 319 -15.65 20.54 -26.50
C PRO A 319 -16.09 19.21 -27.12
N ASP A 320 -15.24 18.19 -26.96
CA ASP A 320 -15.56 16.83 -27.39
C ASP A 320 -16.67 16.23 -26.50
N LEU A 321 -17.53 15.39 -27.09
CA LEU A 321 -18.74 14.88 -26.43
C LEU A 321 -18.40 14.03 -25.19
N ASP A 322 -17.39 13.17 -25.31
CA ASP A 322 -16.86 12.35 -24.23
C ASP A 322 -16.22 13.19 -23.11
N ASN A 323 -15.54 14.28 -23.46
CA ASN A 323 -14.94 15.18 -22.48
C ASN A 323 -16.01 15.93 -21.67
N VAL A 324 -17.14 16.32 -22.29
CA VAL A 324 -18.28 16.91 -21.55
C VAL A 324 -18.94 15.85 -20.67
N GLN A 325 -19.20 14.65 -21.21
CA GLN A 325 -19.75 13.53 -20.45
C GLN A 325 -18.90 13.21 -19.21
N LYS A 326 -17.58 13.16 -19.36
CA LYS A 326 -16.65 12.93 -18.25
C LYS A 326 -16.73 14.02 -17.19
N ALA A 327 -16.82 15.29 -17.57
CA ALA A 327 -16.99 16.39 -16.61
C ALA A 327 -18.32 16.27 -15.85
N ILE A 328 -19.41 15.89 -16.53
CA ILE A 328 -20.71 15.64 -15.90
C ILE A 328 -20.59 14.50 -14.89
N TYR A 329 -19.94 13.38 -15.23
CA TYR A 329 -19.83 12.24 -14.32
C TYR A 329 -18.99 12.57 -13.08
N ASP A 330 -17.83 13.18 -13.29
CA ASP A 330 -16.95 13.58 -12.19
C ASP A 330 -17.62 14.60 -11.26
N GLY A 331 -18.43 15.52 -11.80
CA GLY A 331 -19.19 16.50 -11.01
C GLY A 331 -20.39 15.91 -10.25
N LEU A 332 -20.87 14.72 -10.62
CA LEU A 332 -22.01 14.06 -9.97
C LEU A 332 -21.61 12.94 -9.00
N ASN A 333 -20.35 12.52 -9.00
CA ASN A 333 -19.80 11.58 -8.03
C ASN A 333 -19.95 12.12 -6.61
N GLY A 334 -20.57 11.34 -5.74
CA GLY A 334 -20.91 11.72 -4.36
C GLY A 334 -22.10 12.66 -4.22
N VAL A 335 -22.74 13.07 -5.32
CA VAL A 335 -23.88 14.02 -5.35
C VAL A 335 -25.18 13.36 -5.78
N VAL A 336 -25.15 12.59 -6.88
CA VAL A 336 -26.33 11.88 -7.41
C VAL A 336 -26.19 10.36 -7.24
N TRP A 337 -24.98 9.84 -7.42
CA TRP A 337 -24.60 8.45 -7.20
C TRP A 337 -23.30 8.38 -6.40
N LYS A 338 -22.89 7.19 -5.93
CA LYS A 338 -21.64 7.02 -5.17
C LYS A 338 -20.42 7.14 -6.07
N ASP A 339 -20.46 6.46 -7.22
CA ASP A 339 -19.35 6.38 -8.17
C ASP A 339 -19.89 6.15 -9.60
N ASP A 340 -19.20 6.67 -10.62
CA ASP A 340 -19.62 6.61 -12.02
C ASP A 340 -19.57 5.18 -12.59
N VAL A 341 -18.95 4.23 -11.88
CA VAL A 341 -19.09 2.78 -12.13
C VAL A 341 -20.55 2.30 -12.13
N GLN A 342 -21.46 3.05 -11.48
CA GLN A 342 -22.90 2.75 -11.49
C GLN A 342 -23.59 3.07 -12.81
N VAL A 343 -22.97 3.86 -13.70
CA VAL A 343 -23.56 4.22 -14.99
C VAL A 343 -23.38 3.07 -15.97
N VAL A 344 -24.42 2.25 -16.14
CA VAL A 344 -24.37 1.05 -17.00
C VAL A 344 -24.89 1.29 -18.41
N LYS A 345 -25.65 2.36 -18.62
CA LYS A 345 -26.19 2.77 -19.92
C LYS A 345 -26.11 4.29 -20.06
N ALA A 346 -25.67 4.78 -21.21
CA ALA A 346 -25.62 6.21 -21.49
C ALA A 346 -26.15 6.53 -22.89
N VAL A 347 -26.96 7.57 -22.99
CA VAL A 347 -27.41 8.16 -24.26
C VAL A 347 -26.94 9.60 -24.26
N VAL A 348 -26.03 9.95 -25.16
CA VAL A 348 -25.39 11.27 -25.16
C VAL A 348 -25.47 11.88 -26.55
N GLY A 349 -25.99 13.10 -26.63
CA GLY A 349 -26.13 13.86 -27.86
C GLY A 349 -25.60 15.28 -27.70
N LYS A 350 -25.08 15.85 -28.80
CA LYS A 350 -24.76 17.27 -28.88
C LYS A 350 -25.52 17.95 -30.00
N ARG A 351 -26.06 19.12 -29.69
CA ARG A 351 -26.77 19.98 -30.64
C ARG A 351 -26.42 21.43 -30.40
N TYR A 352 -26.78 22.27 -31.36
CA TYR A 352 -26.83 23.70 -31.10
C TYR A 352 -28.12 24.05 -30.36
N GLY A 353 -28.07 25.13 -29.57
CA GLY A 353 -29.22 25.69 -28.87
C GLY A 353 -29.09 27.19 -28.68
N GLU A 354 -30.22 27.88 -28.51
CA GLU A 354 -30.24 29.30 -28.15
C GLU A 354 -29.68 29.51 -26.74
N THR A 355 -30.08 28.66 -25.81
CA THR A 355 -29.56 28.62 -24.45
C THR A 355 -28.55 27.47 -24.33
N PRO A 356 -27.25 27.77 -24.09
CA PRO A 356 -26.26 26.74 -23.84
C PRO A 356 -26.47 26.10 -22.46
N GLY A 357 -26.21 24.81 -22.38
CA GLY A 357 -26.34 24.04 -21.14
C GLY A 357 -26.36 22.54 -21.40
N VAL A 358 -26.40 21.76 -20.32
CA VAL A 358 -26.55 20.30 -20.40
C VAL A 358 -27.81 19.90 -19.65
N ARG A 359 -28.75 19.27 -20.36
CA ARG A 359 -29.88 18.59 -19.72
C ARG A 359 -29.43 17.20 -19.32
N VAL A 360 -29.51 16.91 -18.03
CA VAL A 360 -29.10 15.65 -17.44
C VAL A 360 -30.35 14.94 -16.93
N LYS A 361 -30.52 13.68 -17.31
CA LYS A 361 -31.55 12.80 -16.75
C LYS A 361 -30.89 11.50 -16.30
N VAL A 362 -31.11 11.15 -15.04
CA VAL A 362 -30.57 9.95 -14.40
C VAL A 362 -31.76 9.07 -14.04
N VAL A 363 -31.76 7.84 -14.56
CA VAL A 363 -32.84 6.87 -14.38
C VAL A 363 -32.26 5.66 -13.63
N PRO A 364 -32.67 5.42 -12.37
CA PRO A 364 -32.33 4.19 -11.67
C PRO A 364 -32.88 2.97 -12.42
N LEU A 365 -32.07 1.93 -12.54
CA LEU A 365 -32.46 0.65 -13.10
C LEU A 365 -32.66 -0.36 -11.97
N LEU A 366 -33.61 -1.29 -12.16
CA LEU A 366 -33.80 -2.40 -11.24
C LEU A 366 -32.57 -3.31 -11.28
N GLU A 367 -32.05 -3.67 -10.11
CA GLU A 367 -31.12 -4.77 -9.97
C GLU A 367 -31.89 -6.06 -10.32
N GLY A 368 -31.49 -6.75 -11.39
CA GLY A 368 -31.90 -8.14 -11.57
C GLY A 368 -31.28 -8.97 -10.46
N GLU A 369 -32.02 -9.93 -9.91
CA GLU A 369 -31.48 -10.91 -8.96
C GLU A 369 -30.24 -11.56 -9.62
N GLN A 370 -29.04 -11.27 -9.10
CA GLN A 370 -27.78 -11.87 -9.53
C GLN A 370 -27.30 -12.91 -8.53
#